data_AF-A0A167KEW7-F1
#
_entry.id   AF-A0A167KEW7-F1
#
_cell.length_a   1.000
_cell.length_b   1.000
_cell.length_c   1.000
_cell.angle_alpha   90.00
_cell.angle_beta   90.00
_cell.angle_gamma   90.00
#
_symmetry.space_group_name_H-M   'P 1'
#
loop_
_entity.id
_entity.type
_entity.pdbx_description
1 polymer ?
#
loop_
_entity_poly.entity_id
_entity_poly.type
_entity_poly.pdbx_seq_one_letter_code
_entity_poly.pdbx_strand_id
1 'polypeptide(L)'
;MADQFAIWLDAKDNSVEGHTLNGILTFNNKVIWGPKGCHENTENLRKALNKADHRFDMILVPKEKSVEGHTRYISIRDSNGNLVLDKLSTHNNMEGLVAAVNAARIVG
;
A
#
# COMPACT_ATOMS: atom_id res chain seq x y z
N MET A 1 -4.03 25.50 -0.79
CA MET A 1 -4.38 24.39 -1.70
C MET A 1 -5.06 23.33 -0.85
N ALA A 2 -6.22 22.82 -1.28
CA ALA A 2 -6.85 21.70 -0.58
C ALA A 2 -5.96 20.46 -0.74
N ASP A 3 -5.76 19.69 0.33
CA ASP A 3 -5.02 18.44 0.28
C ASP A 3 -5.79 17.44 -0.60
N GLN A 4 -5.20 17.06 -1.75
CA GLN A 4 -5.85 16.17 -2.73
C GLN A 4 -5.40 14.71 -2.60
N PHE A 5 -4.75 14.36 -1.49
CA PHE A 5 -4.28 13.01 -1.27
C PHE A 5 -5.44 12.02 -1.24
N ALA A 6 -5.27 10.91 -1.95
CA ALA A 6 -6.22 9.82 -1.92
C ALA A 6 -5.51 8.48 -2.13
N ILE A 7 -5.97 7.47 -1.41
CA ILE A 7 -5.59 6.07 -1.61
C ILE A 7 -6.87 5.24 -1.61
N TRP A 8 -7.02 4.38 -2.62
CA TRP A 8 -8.24 3.60 -2.80
C TRP A 8 -7.95 2.26 -3.45
N LEU A 9 -8.94 1.36 -3.34
CA LEU A 9 -8.92 0.05 -3.97
C LEU A 9 -9.97 -0.02 -5.07
N ASP A 10 -9.57 -0.53 -6.22
CA ASP A 10 -10.45 -0.85 -7.35
C ASP A 10 -10.65 -2.36 -7.45
N ALA A 11 -11.80 -2.80 -7.96
CA ALA A 11 -12.06 -4.21 -8.21
C ALA A 11 -11.21 -4.72 -9.39
N LYS A 12 -10.73 -5.97 -9.31
CA LYS A 12 -9.97 -6.65 -10.37
C LYS A 12 -10.53 -8.06 -10.54
N ASP A 13 -10.53 -8.57 -11.77
CA ASP A 13 -10.72 -10.00 -12.04
C ASP A 13 -9.69 -10.85 -11.28
N ASN A 14 -10.15 -11.94 -10.65
CA ASN A 14 -9.29 -12.78 -9.81
C ASN A 14 -8.06 -13.27 -10.59
N SER A 15 -6.87 -12.90 -10.11
CA SER A 15 -5.56 -13.38 -10.59
C SER A 15 -4.87 -14.13 -9.45
N VAL A 16 -4.12 -15.17 -9.73
CA VAL A 16 -3.38 -15.92 -8.71
C VAL A 16 -1.90 -15.64 -8.88
N GLU A 17 -1.27 -15.02 -7.88
CA GLU A 17 0.16 -14.66 -7.94
C GLU A 17 0.87 -15.10 -6.64
N GLY A 18 2.15 -15.44 -6.76
CA GLY A 18 2.94 -15.96 -5.64
C GLY A 18 3.57 -14.83 -4.82
N HIS A 19 3.23 -14.75 -3.54
CA HIS A 19 3.86 -13.89 -2.55
C HIS A 19 5.17 -14.45 -2.04
N THR A 20 6.18 -13.57 -1.93
CA THR A 20 7.52 -13.89 -1.42
C THR A 20 7.97 -12.95 -0.30
N LEU A 21 7.19 -11.90 0.02
CA LEU A 21 7.54 -10.88 1.01
C LEU A 21 6.44 -10.69 2.06
N ASN A 22 6.79 -10.09 3.19
CA ASN A 22 5.92 -9.50 4.19
C ASN A 22 6.18 -7.99 4.24
N GLY A 23 5.13 -7.18 4.19
CA GLY A 23 5.19 -5.73 4.34
C GLY A 23 4.76 -5.26 5.72
N ILE A 24 5.51 -4.32 6.30
CA ILE A 24 5.16 -3.57 7.51
C ILE A 24 5.16 -2.08 7.15
N LEU A 25 4.01 -1.42 7.24
CA LEU A 25 3.88 0.00 7.00
C LEU A 25 4.15 0.79 8.29
N THR A 26 4.99 1.80 8.17
CA THR A 26 5.28 2.75 9.24
C THR A 26 4.84 4.16 8.85
N PHE A 27 4.50 4.95 9.86
CA PHE A 27 4.27 6.39 9.76
C PHE A 27 5.03 7.08 10.88
N ASN A 28 5.92 8.02 10.56
CA ASN A 28 6.85 8.62 11.52
C ASN A 28 7.59 7.57 12.37
N ASN A 29 8.11 6.52 11.72
CA ASN A 29 8.78 5.37 12.35
C ASN A 29 7.92 4.53 13.31
N LYS A 30 6.60 4.77 13.39
CA LYS A 30 5.66 3.93 14.15
C LYS A 30 4.96 2.96 13.22
N VAL A 31 4.91 1.69 13.60
CA VAL A 31 4.16 0.68 12.86
C VAL A 31 2.66 1.01 12.93
N ILE A 32 2.04 1.18 11.78
CA ILE A 32 0.59 1.44 11.66
C ILE A 32 -0.15 0.30 10.96
N TRP A 33 0.56 -0.59 10.25
CA TRP A 33 -0.03 -1.76 9.60
C TRP A 33 1.03 -2.83 9.33
N GLY A 34 0.64 -4.11 9.37
CA GLY A 34 1.51 -5.28 9.13
C GLY A 34 1.99 -5.99 10.41
N PRO A 35 2.83 -7.04 10.28
CA PRO A 35 3.29 -7.65 9.03
C PRO A 35 2.16 -8.39 8.29
N LYS A 36 2.12 -8.25 6.96
CA LYS A 36 1.18 -8.97 6.07
C LYS A 36 1.90 -9.42 4.79
N GLY A 37 1.44 -10.53 4.20
CA GLY A 37 1.96 -11.03 2.93
C GLY A 37 1.85 -9.98 1.81
N CYS A 38 2.95 -9.77 1.10
CA CYS A 38 3.12 -8.75 0.07
C CYS A 38 3.99 -9.27 -1.08
N HIS A 39 3.83 -8.69 -2.27
CA HIS A 39 4.59 -9.08 -3.48
C HIS A 39 5.82 -8.19 -3.68
N GLU A 40 6.72 -8.56 -4.58
CA GLU A 40 7.84 -7.70 -5.00
C GLU A 40 7.37 -6.33 -5.51
N ASN A 41 6.17 -6.28 -6.12
CA ASN A 41 5.56 -5.04 -6.60
C ASN A 41 5.23 -4.04 -5.47
N THR A 42 5.29 -4.47 -4.20
CA THR A 42 5.07 -3.65 -3.01
C THR A 42 6.19 -2.62 -2.82
N GLU A 43 7.35 -2.81 -3.45
CA GLU A 43 8.37 -1.76 -3.51
C GLU A 43 7.86 -0.50 -4.24
N ASN A 44 7.03 -0.67 -5.28
CA ASN A 44 6.40 0.46 -5.97
C ASN A 44 5.39 1.17 -5.05
N LEU A 45 4.65 0.40 -4.24
CA LEU A 45 3.75 0.95 -3.23
C LEU A 45 4.52 1.78 -2.18
N ARG A 46 5.65 1.26 -1.69
CA ARG A 46 6.54 1.98 -0.76
C ARG A 46 7.00 3.31 -1.35
N LYS A 47 7.54 3.28 -2.57
CA LYS A 47 8.03 4.48 -3.26
C LYS A 47 6.91 5.49 -3.47
N ALA A 48 5.72 5.04 -3.86
CA ALA A 48 4.57 5.91 -4.08
C ALA A 48 4.06 6.56 -2.78
N LEU A 49 3.95 5.78 -1.69
CA LEU A 49 3.57 6.30 -0.38
C LEU A 49 4.58 7.34 0.13
N ASN A 50 5.87 7.02 0.07
CA ASN A 50 6.92 7.94 0.51
C ASN A 50 6.96 9.22 -0.35
N LYS A 51 6.73 9.11 -1.66
CA LYS A 51 6.62 10.26 -2.56
C LYS A 51 5.38 11.12 -2.26
N ALA A 52 4.26 10.48 -1.92
CA ALA A 52 3.04 11.19 -1.57
C ALA A 52 3.14 11.88 -0.21
N ASP A 53 3.82 11.25 0.76
CA ASP A 53 4.12 11.79 2.07
C ASP A 53 5.32 11.04 2.69
N HIS A 54 6.41 11.78 2.91
CA HIS A 54 7.70 11.26 3.37
C HIS A 54 7.66 10.63 4.76
N ARG A 55 6.59 10.86 5.54
CA ARG A 55 6.37 10.25 6.85
C ARG A 55 6.04 8.77 6.73
N PHE A 56 5.53 8.33 5.57
CA PHE A 56 5.28 6.91 5.31
C PHE A 56 6.53 6.21 4.79
N ASP A 57 6.80 5.04 5.36
CA ASP A 57 7.78 4.09 4.83
C ASP A 57 7.25 2.66 4.99
N MET A 58 7.84 1.71 4.28
CA MET A 58 7.46 0.31 4.35
C MET A 58 8.69 -0.59 4.46
N ILE A 59 8.69 -1.45 5.47
CA ILE A 59 9.71 -2.47 5.66
C ILE A 59 9.24 -3.73 4.95
N LEU A 60 10.05 -4.23 4.02
CA LEU A 60 9.81 -5.48 3.30
C LEU A 60 10.73 -6.56 3.85
N VAL A 61 10.15 -7.64 4.37
CA VAL A 61 10.86 -8.78 4.94
C VAL A 61 10.55 -10.01 4.10
N PRO A 62 11.55 -10.77 3.62
CA PRO A 62 11.29 -11.99 2.85
C PRO A 62 10.53 -13.04 3.69
N LYS A 63 9.65 -13.80 3.04
CA LYS A 63 8.88 -14.91 3.64
C LYS A 63 8.90 -16.16 2.76
N GLU A 64 8.51 -17.31 3.33
CA GLU A 64 8.26 -18.52 2.56
C GLU A 64 7.19 -18.28 1.49
N LYS A 65 7.43 -18.77 0.27
CA LYS A 65 6.58 -18.54 -0.89
C LYS A 65 5.17 -19.07 -0.63
N SER A 66 4.18 -18.19 -0.70
CA SER A 66 2.76 -18.53 -0.58
C SER A 66 2.00 -18.04 -1.80
N VAL A 67 1.02 -18.80 -2.27
CA VAL A 67 0.17 -18.37 -3.40
C VAL A 67 -1.10 -17.77 -2.83
N GLU A 68 -1.39 -16.50 -3.14
CA GLU A 68 -2.64 -15.86 -2.71
C GLU A 68 -3.31 -15.18 -3.91
N GLY A 69 -4.65 -15.19 -3.94
CA GLY A 69 -5.42 -14.62 -5.05
C GLY A 69 -5.48 -13.09 -4.97
N HIS A 70 -4.96 -12.40 -5.97
CA HIS A 70 -5.19 -10.98 -6.21
C HIS A 70 -6.60 -10.73 -6.69
N THR A 71 -7.29 -9.82 -6.01
CA THR A 71 -8.71 -9.52 -6.26
C THR A 71 -8.96 -8.02 -6.43
N ARG A 72 -7.93 -7.18 -6.22
CA ARG A 72 -8.07 -5.72 -6.26
C ARG A 72 -6.86 -5.06 -6.91
N TYR A 73 -7.05 -3.81 -7.29
CA TYR A 73 -5.98 -2.87 -7.63
C TYR A 73 -5.89 -1.80 -6.54
N ILE A 74 -4.69 -1.28 -6.26
CA ILE A 74 -4.48 -0.12 -5.38
C ILE A 74 -3.87 1.04 -6.16
N SER A 75 -4.39 2.23 -5.91
CA SER A 75 -3.95 3.47 -6.55
C SER A 75 -3.71 4.55 -5.49
N ILE A 76 -2.77 5.46 -5.75
CA ILE A 76 -2.40 6.55 -4.84
C ILE A 76 -2.26 7.85 -5.63
N ARG A 77 -2.88 8.89 -5.09
CA ARG A 77 -2.74 10.29 -5.51
C ARG A 77 -2.03 11.09 -4.41
N ASP A 78 -1.04 11.89 -4.79
CA ASP A 78 -0.32 12.76 -3.86
C ASP A 78 -1.16 13.99 -3.45
N SER A 79 -0.67 14.75 -2.46
CA SER A 79 -1.31 15.98 -1.99
C SER A 79 -1.45 17.08 -3.05
N ASN A 80 -0.67 17.02 -4.14
CA ASN A 80 -0.74 17.94 -5.27
C ASN A 80 -1.77 17.51 -6.32
N GLY A 81 -2.37 16.32 -6.17
CA GLY A 81 -3.33 15.76 -7.09
C GLY A 81 -2.72 14.86 -8.18
N ASN A 82 -1.41 14.59 -8.14
CA ASN A 82 -0.75 13.72 -9.12
C ASN A 82 -0.95 12.25 -8.77
N LEU A 83 -1.29 11.45 -9.77
CA LEU A 83 -1.34 9.99 -9.63
C LEU A 83 0.09 9.44 -9.55
N VAL A 84 0.50 8.98 -8.37
CA VAL A 84 1.84 8.44 -8.12
C VAL A 84 1.89 6.92 -8.17
N LEU A 85 0.74 6.27 -8.05
CA LEU A 85 0.55 4.84 -8.27
C LEU A 85 -0.79 4.64 -8.98
N ASP A 86 -0.75 3.99 -10.14
CA ASP A 86 -1.96 3.63 -10.89
C ASP A 86 -2.10 2.11 -10.95
N LYS A 87 -3.18 1.60 -10.36
CA LYS A 87 -3.66 0.22 -10.48
C LYS A 87 -2.59 -0.86 -10.22
N LEU A 88 -1.91 -0.78 -9.08
CA LEU A 88 -1.03 -1.85 -8.65
C LEU A 88 -1.84 -3.07 -8.21
N SER A 89 -1.56 -4.25 -8.77
CA SER A 89 -2.27 -5.49 -8.42
C SER A 89 -2.07 -5.84 -6.94
N THR A 90 -3.17 -6.14 -6.23
CA THR A 90 -3.17 -6.40 -4.80
C THR A 90 -4.36 -7.24 -4.28
N HIS A 91 -4.42 -7.45 -2.96
CA HIS A 91 -5.39 -8.31 -2.27
C HIS A 91 -6.46 -7.51 -1.50
N ASN A 92 -7.58 -8.15 -1.17
CA ASN A 92 -8.58 -7.60 -0.24
C ASN A 92 -7.96 -7.16 1.11
N ASN A 93 -6.89 -7.82 1.57
CA ASN A 93 -6.22 -7.47 2.82
C ASN A 93 -5.60 -6.06 2.86
N MET A 94 -5.53 -5.37 1.71
CA MET A 94 -5.10 -3.98 1.64
C MET A 94 -6.14 -2.97 2.12
N GLU A 95 -7.39 -3.39 2.37
CA GLU A 95 -8.39 -2.49 2.97
C GLU A 95 -7.89 -1.93 4.32
N GLY A 96 -7.23 -2.77 5.12
CA GLY A 96 -6.60 -2.33 6.36
C GLY A 96 -5.44 -1.36 6.15
N LEU A 97 -4.71 -1.46 5.03
CA LEU A 97 -3.64 -0.52 4.70
C LEU A 97 -4.22 0.85 4.33
N VAL A 98 -5.25 0.87 3.47
CA VAL A 98 -5.96 2.10 3.09
C VAL A 98 -6.51 2.80 4.33
N ALA A 99 -7.15 2.06 5.23
CA ALA A 99 -7.67 2.59 6.48
C ALA A 99 -6.54 3.16 7.38
N ALA A 100 -5.43 2.43 7.53
CA ALA A 100 -4.30 2.88 8.35
C ALA A 100 -3.65 4.16 7.81
N VAL A 101 -3.47 4.26 6.48
CA VAL A 101 -2.91 5.47 5.83
C VAL A 101 -3.82 6.67 6.05
N ASN A 102 -5.13 6.51 5.81
CA ASN A 102 -6.10 7.59 6.02
C ASN A 102 -6.16 8.01 7.49
N ALA A 103 -6.18 7.06 8.43
CA ALA A 103 -6.17 7.38 9.86
C ALA A 103 -4.90 8.11 10.31
N ALA A 104 -3.73 7.65 9.85
CA ALA A 104 -2.45 8.28 10.17
C ALA A 104 -2.37 9.74 9.68
N ARG A 105 -2.92 10.04 8.50
CA ARG A 105 -3.00 11.40 7.96
C ARG A 105 -3.98 12.33 8.67
N ILE A 106 -5.01 11.79 9.32
CA ILE A 106 -5.96 12.59 10.11
C ILE A 106 -5.34 13.00 11.45
N VAL A 107 -4.50 12.14 12.03
CA VAL A 107 -3.96 12.30 13.39
C VAL A 107 -2.61 13.02 13.42
N GLY A 108 -1.84 13.02 12.33
CA GLY A 108 -0.48 13.57 12.26
C GLY A 108 -0.32 14.73 11.29
#